data_AF-A0A8H3ZYM2-F1
#
_entry.id   AF-A0A8H3ZYM2-F1
#
_cell.length_a   1.000
_cell.length_b   1.000
_cell.length_c   1.000
_cell.angle_alpha   90.00
_cell.angle_beta   90.00
_cell.angle_gamma   90.00
#
_symmetry.space_group_name_H-M   'P 1'
#
loop_
_entity.id
_entity.type
_entity.pdbx_description
1 polymer ?
#
loop_
_entity_poly.entity_id
_entity_poly.type
_entity_poly.pdbx_seq_one_letter_code
_entity_poly.pdbx_strand_id
1 'polypeptide(L)'
;MKNFNYIWWCDVCGNKSPTSEYGCCIVCNFRTCPAHCNPGQKCKPVSYCRNRHPLYYLRSSRTWTCDGCSRISYDDDGRRFRCKNRDYNKCFLCLLLE
;
A
#
# COMPACT_ATOMS: atom_id res chain seq x y z
N MET A 1 12.94 -10.12 26.77
CA MET A 1 12.81 -9.47 25.45
C MET A 1 11.43 -8.81 25.38
N LYS A 2 11.34 -7.48 25.32
CA LYS A 2 10.04 -6.78 25.24
C LYS A 2 9.51 -6.92 23.81
N ASN A 3 8.52 -7.80 23.61
CA ASN A 3 7.74 -7.88 22.38
C ASN A 3 6.90 -6.60 22.26
N PHE A 4 7.45 -5.58 21.62
CA PHE A 4 6.64 -4.46 21.16
C PHE A 4 5.78 -4.96 20.00
N ASN A 5 4.50 -5.22 20.27
CA ASN A 5 3.47 -5.38 19.25
C ASN A 5 3.27 -4.04 18.52
N TYR A 6 4.22 -3.64 17.69
CA TYR A 6 4.05 -2.49 16.80
C TYR A 6 3.07 -2.88 15.70
N ILE A 7 1.84 -2.39 15.83
CA ILE A 7 0.88 -2.38 14.74
C ILE A 7 1.53 -1.68 13.55
N TRP A 8 1.64 -2.37 12.42
CA TRP A 8 2.09 -1.80 11.16
C TRP A 8 1.13 -2.14 10.02
N TRP A 9 1.22 -1.37 8.95
CA TRP A 9 0.38 -1.50 7.76
C TRP A 9 1.22 -1.97 6.60
N CYS A 10 0.73 -2.94 5.83
CA CYS A 10 1.41 -3.39 4.63
C CYS A 10 1.44 -2.27 3.59
N ASP A 11 2.64 -1.89 3.14
CA ASP A 11 2.84 -0.84 2.12
C ASP A 11 2.34 -1.29 0.73
N VAL A 12 1.87 -2.52 0.58
CA VAL A 12 1.28 -3.03 -0.66
C VAL A 12 -0.25 -3.01 -0.62
N CYS A 13 -0.86 -3.66 0.38
CA CYS A 13 -2.32 -3.83 0.43
C CYS A 13 -3.03 -2.98 1.49
N GLY A 14 -2.30 -2.32 2.38
CA GLY A 14 -2.91 -1.56 3.47
C GLY A 14 -3.59 -2.43 4.53
N ASN A 15 -3.31 -3.74 4.57
CA ASN A 15 -3.78 -4.59 5.66
C ASN A 15 -2.94 -4.34 6.92
N LYS A 16 -3.63 -4.25 8.06
CA LYS A 16 -3.03 -4.17 9.38
C LYS A 16 -2.50 -5.55 9.76
N SER A 17 -1.20 -5.69 9.95
CA SER A 17 -0.65 -6.96 10.46
C SER A 17 -0.62 -6.92 11.98
N PRO A 18 -1.19 -7.93 12.67
CA PRO A 18 -1.10 -8.05 14.12
C PRO A 18 0.24 -8.62 14.59
N THR A 19 1.05 -9.20 13.70
CA THR A 19 2.31 -9.88 14.04
C THR A 19 3.55 -9.07 13.68
N SER A 20 4.61 -9.29 14.46
CA SER A 20 5.97 -8.76 14.25
C SER A 20 6.71 -9.42 13.08
N GLU A 21 6.06 -10.30 12.32
CA GLU A 21 6.63 -10.90 11.11
C GLU A 21 6.69 -9.86 9.99
N TYR A 22 7.78 -9.11 10.00
CA TYR A 22 8.20 -8.30 8.87
C TYR A 22 8.67 -9.23 7.76
N GLY A 23 7.90 -9.29 6.66
CA GLY A 23 8.41 -9.78 5.38
C GLY A 23 9.40 -8.76 4.83
N CYS A 24 10.62 -8.70 5.38
CA CYS A 24 11.66 -7.82 4.88
C CYS A 24 12.20 -8.36 3.55
N CYS A 25 11.53 -8.03 2.45
CA CYS A 25 12.06 -8.19 1.11
C CYS A 25 13.22 -7.21 0.94
N ILE A 26 14.47 -7.68 1.02
CA ILE A 26 15.66 -6.91 0.58
C ILE A 26 15.43 -6.37 -0.85
N VAL A 27 14.70 -7.12 -1.67
CA VAL A 27 14.35 -6.77 -3.06
C VAL A 27 13.44 -5.54 -3.17
N CYS A 28 12.54 -5.33 -2.21
CA CYS A 28 11.47 -4.34 -2.33
C CYS A 28 11.73 -3.05 -1.55
N ASN A 29 12.53 -3.13 -0.47
CA ASN A 29 12.92 -1.98 0.33
C ASN A 29 11.73 -1.21 0.97
N PHE A 30 10.63 -1.89 1.28
CA PHE A 30 9.46 -1.36 2.00
C PHE A 30 8.77 -2.46 2.84
N ARG A 31 7.87 -2.08 3.76
CA ARG A 31 7.23 -3.00 4.73
C ARG A 31 6.13 -3.80 4.04
N THR A 32 6.31 -5.11 3.93
CA THR A 32 5.43 -5.97 3.13
C THR A 32 5.02 -7.20 3.92
N CYS A 33 3.74 -7.59 3.86
CA CYS A 33 3.32 -8.85 4.45
C CYS A 33 3.66 -10.04 3.53
N PRO A 34 3.75 -11.27 4.06
CA PRO A 34 4.15 -12.45 3.28
C PRO A 34 3.28 -12.71 2.04
N ALA A 35 2.01 -12.29 2.05
CA ALA A 35 1.11 -12.40 0.90
C ALA A 35 1.60 -11.66 -0.36
N HIS A 36 2.46 -10.64 -0.20
CA HIS A 36 2.98 -9.82 -1.30
C HIS A 36 4.49 -9.91 -1.50
N CYS A 37 5.23 -10.56 -0.58
CA CYS A 37 6.66 -10.76 -0.70
C CYS A 37 7.03 -12.16 -0.20
N ASN A 38 7.68 -12.92 -1.07
CA ASN A 38 8.45 -14.11 -0.72
C ASN A 38 9.96 -13.79 -0.80
N PRO A 39 10.80 -14.38 0.07
CA PRO A 39 12.25 -14.21 -0.01
C PRO A 39 12.78 -14.51 -1.44
N GLY A 40 13.61 -13.61 -1.97
CA GLY A 40 14.23 -13.75 -3.30
C GLY A 40 13.32 -13.43 -4.50
N GLN A 41 12.05 -13.06 -4.27
CA GLN A 41 11.11 -12.72 -5.35
C GLN A 41 10.78 -11.22 -5.37
N LYS A 42 10.40 -10.71 -6.55
CA LYS A 42 9.84 -9.35 -6.67
C LYS A 42 8.48 -9.29 -5.98
N CYS A 43 8.21 -8.19 -5.28
CA CYS A 43 6.92 -8.00 -4.62
C CYS A 43 5.77 -7.98 -5.62
N LYS A 44 4.66 -8.62 -5.24
CA LYS A 44 3.40 -8.64 -6.01
C LYS A 44 2.51 -7.47 -5.57
N PRO A 45 2.34 -6.42 -6.39
CA PRO A 45 1.45 -5.31 -6.07
C PRO A 45 -0.02 -5.75 -6.10
N VAL A 46 -0.91 -5.00 -5.43
CA VAL A 46 -2.36 -5.23 -5.50
C VAL A 46 -3.02 -4.59 -6.70
N SER A 47 -2.43 -3.53 -7.25
CA SER A 47 -2.99 -2.79 -8.38
C SER A 47 -1.90 -1.98 -9.08
N TYR A 48 -2.28 -1.44 -10.24
CA TYR A 48 -1.40 -0.68 -11.11
C TYR A 48 -2.04 0.65 -11.49
N CYS A 49 -1.19 1.64 -11.79
CA CYS A 49 -1.65 2.85 -12.47
C CYS A 49 -1.92 2.56 -13.95
N ARG A 50 -2.47 3.54 -14.68
CA ARG A 50 -2.74 3.43 -16.14
C ARG A 50 -1.51 3.04 -16.97
N ASN A 51 -0.32 3.39 -16.51
CA ASN A 51 0.96 3.05 -17.16
C ASN A 51 1.57 1.72 -16.65
N ARG A 52 0.79 0.87 -15.99
CA ARG A 52 1.23 -0.42 -15.43
C ARG A 52 2.35 -0.33 -14.39
N HIS A 53 2.53 0.83 -13.74
CA HIS A 53 3.40 0.91 -12.57
C HIS A 53 2.64 0.42 -11.32
N PRO A 54 3.32 -0.30 -10.42
CA PRO A 54 2.70 -0.78 -9.19
C PRO A 54 2.23 0.39 -8.31
N LEU A 55 1.08 0.20 -7.67
CA LEU A 55 0.57 1.07 -6.64
C LEU A 55 0.92 0.51 -5.26
N TYR A 56 1.24 1.42 -4.35
CA TYR A 56 1.62 1.10 -2.97
C TYR A 56 0.74 1.87 -2.00
N TYR A 57 0.35 1.21 -0.93
CA TYR A 57 -0.38 1.82 0.15
C TYR A 57 0.46 2.92 0.80
N LEU A 58 -0.15 4.09 0.97
CA LEU A 58 0.42 5.25 1.60
C LEU A 58 -0.64 5.89 2.48
N ARG A 59 -0.28 6.18 3.73
CA ARG A 59 -1.09 7.01 4.61
C ARG A 59 -0.54 8.43 4.56
N SER A 60 -1.33 9.37 4.06
CA SER A 60 -0.98 10.77 3.94
C SER A 60 -1.80 11.59 4.93
N SER A 61 -1.18 12.55 5.62
CA SER A 61 -1.92 13.53 6.44
C SER A 61 -2.56 14.66 5.62
N ARG A 62 -2.38 14.65 4.30
CA ARG A 62 -2.90 15.68 3.38
C ARG A 62 -4.08 15.14 2.59
N THR A 63 -5.01 16.03 2.26
CA THR A 63 -6.09 15.74 1.31
C THR A 63 -5.50 15.38 -0.05
N TRP A 64 -6.18 14.48 -0.74
CA TRP A 64 -5.79 14.00 -2.05
C TRP A 64 -7.03 13.54 -2.83
N THR A 65 -6.91 13.53 -4.15
CA THR A 65 -7.99 13.14 -5.07
C THR A 65 -7.66 11.80 -5.70
N CYS A 66 -8.65 10.92 -5.79
CA CYS A 66 -8.52 9.67 -6.51
C CYS A 66 -8.57 9.89 -8.02
N ASP A 67 -7.55 9.46 -8.75
CA ASP A 67 -7.46 9.55 -10.22
C ASP A 67 -8.39 8.56 -10.96
N GLY A 68 -9.00 7.62 -10.22
CA GLY A 68 -9.96 6.66 -10.74
C GLY A 68 -11.40 7.19 -10.76
N CYS A 69 -11.85 7.83 -9.67
CA CYS A 69 -13.24 8.27 -9.49
C CYS A 69 -13.40 9.77 -9.23
N SER A 70 -12.32 10.55 -9.26
CA SER A 70 -12.29 12.00 -8.97
C SER A 70 -12.83 12.39 -7.58
N ARG A 71 -13.04 11.42 -6.68
CA ARG A 71 -13.48 11.70 -5.31
C ARG A 71 -12.32 12.28 -4.50
N ILE A 72 -12.60 13.34 -3.76
CA ILE A 72 -11.71 13.89 -2.74
C ILE A 72 -11.88 13.03 -1.49
N SER A 73 -10.78 12.48 -1.01
CA SER A 73 -10.75 11.65 0.19
C SER A 73 -10.93 12.53 1.43
N TYR A 74 -12.18 12.80 1.81
CA TYR A 74 -12.51 13.19 3.18
C TYR A 74 -12.73 11.94 4.07
N ASP A 75 -13.09 10.79 3.47
CA ASP A 75 -13.58 9.62 4.21
C ASP A 75 -12.53 8.51 4.49
N ASP A 76 -11.33 8.53 3.87
CA ASP A 76 -10.38 7.40 3.97
C ASP A 76 -9.26 7.60 5.03
N ASP A 77 -9.37 8.53 5.99
CA ASP A 77 -8.28 8.83 6.95
C ASP A 77 -6.90 9.10 6.30
N GLY A 78 -6.93 9.63 5.07
CA GLY A 78 -5.72 9.87 4.29
C GLY A 78 -5.07 8.63 3.66
N ARG A 79 -5.75 7.49 3.63
CA ARG A 79 -5.27 6.23 3.06
C ARG A 79 -5.45 6.20 1.55
N ARG A 80 -4.38 5.91 0.81
CA ARG A 80 -4.39 5.84 -0.66
C ARG A 80 -3.43 4.82 -1.21
N PHE A 81 -3.65 4.39 -2.44
CA PHE A 81 -2.67 3.63 -3.22
C PHE A 81 -1.98 4.56 -4.21
N ARG A 82 -0.70 4.84 -4.00
CA ARG A 82 0.08 5.78 -4.80
C ARG A 82 1.07 5.07 -5.70
N CYS A 83 1.17 5.53 -6.94
CA CYS A 83 2.23 5.12 -7.87
C CYS A 83 3.56 5.76 -7.43
N LYS A 84 4.63 4.97 -7.33
CA LYS A 84 5.97 5.52 -6.98
C LYS A 84 6.54 6.41 -8.09
N ASN A 85 6.21 6.12 -9.35
CA ASN A 85 6.83 6.75 -10.52
C ASN A 85 6.02 7.93 -11.10
N ARG A 86 4.80 8.17 -10.59
CA ARG A 86 3.84 9.14 -11.15
C ARG A 86 2.99 9.69 -10.03
N ASP A 87 2.50 10.91 -10.19
CA ASP A 87 1.46 11.43 -9.29
C ASP A 87 0.10 10.83 -9.66
N TYR A 88 -0.08 9.56 -9.30
CA TYR A 88 -1.32 8.82 -9.50
C TYR A 88 -1.70 8.15 -8.20
N ASN A 89 -2.92 8.42 -7.74
CA ASN A 89 -3.50 7.99 -6.49
C ASN A 89 -4.83 7.27 -6.76
N LYS A 90 -5.04 6.18 -6.03
CA LYS A 90 -6.26 5.40 -6.12
C LYS A 90 -6.85 5.19 -4.72
N CYS A 91 -8.15 5.35 -4.58
CA CYS A 91 -8.86 5.05 -3.34
C CYS A 91 -9.13 3.55 -3.19
N PHE A 92 -9.44 3.14 -1.97
CA PHE A 92 -9.73 1.74 -1.65
C PHE A 92 -10.96 1.24 -2.42
N LEU A 93 -11.99 2.07 -2.60
CA LEU A 93 -13.16 1.72 -3.41
C LEU A 93 -12.80 1.43 -4.88
N CYS A 94 -11.95 2.25 -5.50
CA CYS A 94 -11.48 2.01 -6.86
C CYS A 94 -10.55 0.80 -6.97
N LEU A 95 -9.93 0.36 -5.87
CA LEU A 95 -9.16 -0.87 -5.82
C LEU A 95 -10.08 -2.10 -5.77
N LEU A 96 -11.18 -2.05 -5.00
CA LEU A 96 -12.12 -3.16 -4.84
C LEU A 96 -12.94 -3.50 -6.11
N LEU A 97 -13.01 -2.56 -7.05
CA LEU A 97 -13.80 -2.71 -8.28
C LEU A 97 -12.99 -3.23 -9.48
N GLU A 98 -11.73 -3.62 -9.28
CA GLU A 98 -10.86 -4.26 -10.29
C GLU A 98 -10.90 -5.78 -10.20
#